data_AF-A0A0D3KD81-F1
#
_entry.id   AF-A0A0D3KD81-F1
#
_cell.length_a   1.000
_cell.length_b   1.000
_cell.length_c   1.000
_cell.angle_alpha   90.00
_cell.angle_beta   90.00
_cell.angle_gamma   90.00
#
_symmetry.space_group_name_H-M   'P 1'
#
loop_
_entity.id
_entity.type
_entity.pdbx_description
1 polymer ?
#
loop_
_entity_poly.entity_id
_entity_poly.type
_entity_poly.pdbx_seq_one_letter_code
_entity_poly.pdbx_strand_id
1 'polypeptide(L)'
;MRRGWNGITISRDTIHIEGMELGYKKPVLFERHAVGGEYGAGFKAGIGKGKVVTVHLGADGDATIVDQRDLSDDNNAVVTYHNPIDNVTDLAHHFFARCLVADGGEGVVPYVVVSRTRKGVVPYVVTKKTVFKWQEGFWVAMKEVFDAHYKDNPGPSAGELPHLISDAATMQIIRWTGGGFGMAAHNYDGDMLTDEVAQVHRSPGFINSVLIGKKASGDANGEIIKEYEASHGTVADMDAARLRGEETSLNPLGMALFGAMDHSADLAGGREDVKDFTASLRKIVHKCMVEGKGTRDLCGPSGLTTEQFIDEVASQIGKDVSAATAAPTKPVAAEKDRGEGALRTSTMRLSMRSSTSSTRTATA
;
A
#
# COMPACT_ATOMS: atom_id res chain seq x y z
N MET A 1 9.67 11.87 -7.56
CA MET A 1 9.64 10.63 -6.74
C MET A 1 9.24 9.42 -7.57
N ARG A 2 7.97 9.28 -7.99
CA ARG A 2 7.46 8.14 -8.79
C ARG A 2 8.39 7.68 -9.94
N ARG A 3 8.88 8.62 -10.77
CA ARG A 3 9.85 8.32 -11.83
C ARG A 3 11.21 7.85 -11.31
N GLY A 4 11.73 8.44 -10.24
CA GLY A 4 13.07 8.15 -9.71
C GLY A 4 13.17 6.84 -8.92
N TRP A 5 12.03 6.29 -8.49
CA TRP A 5 11.96 5.01 -7.76
C TRP A 5 11.35 3.88 -8.58
N ASN A 6 11.24 4.06 -9.91
CA ASN A 6 10.57 3.12 -10.81
C ASN A 6 9.19 2.69 -10.28
N GLY A 7 8.34 3.68 -9.98
CA GLY A 7 7.02 3.46 -9.41
C GLY A 7 6.21 2.49 -10.25
N ILE A 8 5.71 1.44 -9.60
CA ILE A 8 4.87 0.40 -10.18
C ILE A 8 3.41 0.78 -9.94
N THR A 9 3.04 0.94 -8.68
CA THR A 9 1.66 1.19 -8.27
C THR A 9 1.61 2.06 -7.02
N ILE A 10 0.47 2.70 -6.80
CA ILE A 10 0.11 3.36 -5.56
C ILE A 10 -1.06 2.57 -4.98
N SER A 11 -0.80 1.89 -3.86
CA SER A 11 -1.81 1.15 -3.14
C SER A 11 -2.65 2.11 -2.30
N ARG A 12 -3.97 2.13 -2.53
CA ARG A 12 -4.94 2.96 -1.83
C ARG A 12 -6.05 2.12 -1.22
N ASP A 13 -5.81 1.68 0.00
CA ASP A 13 -6.65 0.74 0.74
C ASP A 13 -7.46 1.47 1.80
N THR A 14 -8.66 0.96 2.05
CA THR A 14 -9.51 1.42 3.16
C THR A 14 -8.91 1.06 4.51
N ILE A 15 -8.87 2.03 5.43
CA ILE A 15 -8.47 1.86 6.83
C ILE A 15 -9.70 1.49 7.65
N HIS A 16 -9.67 0.31 8.28
CA HIS A 16 -10.71 -0.12 9.19
C HIS A 16 -10.27 0.04 10.65
N ILE A 17 -11.17 0.56 11.47
CA ILE A 17 -10.99 0.72 12.91
C ILE A 17 -12.00 -0.20 13.60
N GLU A 18 -11.51 -1.16 14.38
CA GLU A 18 -12.35 -2.05 15.16
C GLU A 18 -13.23 -1.25 16.14
N GLY A 19 -14.53 -1.54 16.18
CA GLY A 19 -15.49 -0.80 17.00
C GLY A 19 -16.06 0.46 16.34
N MET A 20 -15.70 0.77 15.08
CA MET A 20 -16.29 1.87 14.32
C MET A 20 -16.89 1.38 13.00
N GLU A 21 -18.18 1.67 12.79
CA GLU A 21 -18.80 1.46 11.48
C GLU A 21 -18.35 2.55 10.49
N LEU A 22 -17.87 2.11 9.33
CA LEU A 22 -17.41 2.93 8.21
C LEU A 22 -18.23 2.57 6.97
N GLY A 23 -17.97 3.26 5.85
CA GLY A 23 -18.80 3.09 4.65
C GLY A 23 -18.73 1.71 4.01
N TYR A 24 -17.56 1.04 4.09
CA TYR A 24 -17.41 -0.34 3.65
C TYR A 24 -17.32 -1.28 4.84
N LYS A 25 -18.06 -2.39 4.80
CA LYS A 25 -18.04 -3.41 5.86
C LYS A 25 -16.77 -4.27 5.84
N LYS A 26 -16.23 -4.51 4.64
CA LYS A 26 -14.99 -5.28 4.42
C LYS A 26 -13.97 -4.43 3.67
N PRO A 27 -12.66 -4.70 3.86
CA PRO A 27 -11.63 -3.90 3.20
C PRO A 27 -11.81 -3.84 1.69
N VAL A 28 -11.53 -2.67 1.12
CA VAL A 28 -11.38 -2.44 -0.32
C VAL A 28 -9.91 -2.17 -0.61
N LEU A 29 -9.37 -2.83 -1.64
CA LEU A 29 -8.03 -2.59 -2.15
C LEU A 29 -8.09 -1.77 -3.43
N PHE A 30 -7.09 -0.93 -3.65
CA PHE A 30 -6.94 -0.26 -4.93
C PHE A 30 -5.49 -0.18 -5.34
N GLU A 31 -5.20 -0.47 -6.61
CA GLU A 31 -3.89 -0.28 -7.22
C GLU A 31 -4.00 0.71 -8.37
N ARG A 32 -3.47 1.90 -8.15
CA ARG A 32 -3.34 2.95 -9.16
C ARG A 32 -1.97 2.80 -9.82
N HIS A 33 -1.94 2.60 -11.14
CA HIS A 33 -0.68 2.60 -11.88
C HIS A 33 0.07 3.94 -11.67
N ALA A 34 1.33 3.88 -11.21
CA ALA A 34 2.01 5.05 -10.66
C ALA A 34 2.58 6.01 -11.73
N VAL A 35 2.60 5.60 -12.99
CA VAL A 35 3.30 6.27 -14.08
C VAL A 35 2.42 6.37 -15.33
N GLY A 36 2.83 7.20 -16.29
CA GLY A 36 2.10 7.40 -17.53
C GLY A 36 0.81 8.19 -17.37
N GLY A 37 0.13 8.35 -18.50
CA GLY A 37 -1.19 8.95 -18.60
C GLY A 37 -1.15 10.47 -18.65
N GLU A 38 -2.33 11.04 -18.46
CA GLU A 38 -2.64 12.46 -18.59
C GLU A 38 -1.80 13.33 -17.66
N TYR A 39 -1.41 12.81 -16.49
CA TYR A 39 -0.54 13.51 -15.54
C TYR A 39 0.90 13.75 -16.04
N GLY A 40 1.34 12.97 -17.03
CA GLY A 40 2.65 13.14 -17.67
C GLY A 40 2.60 13.88 -19.00
N ALA A 41 1.46 14.47 -19.36
CA ALA A 41 1.25 15.03 -20.69
C ALA A 41 2.06 16.31 -20.94
N GLY A 42 2.64 16.41 -22.13
CA GLY A 42 3.05 17.68 -22.70
C GLY A 42 1.87 18.35 -23.40
N PHE A 43 1.77 19.67 -23.30
CA PHE A 43 0.72 20.41 -24.00
C PHE A 43 1.18 21.77 -24.52
N LYS A 44 0.48 22.28 -25.53
CA LYS A 44 0.56 23.67 -25.99
C LYS A 44 -0.82 24.17 -26.36
N ALA A 45 -1.26 25.24 -25.70
CA ALA A 45 -2.49 25.97 -26.01
C ALA A 45 -2.21 27.15 -26.96
N GLY A 46 -3.26 27.75 -27.53
CA GLY A 46 -3.12 28.89 -28.43
C GLY A 46 -2.59 28.54 -29.82
N ILE A 47 -2.73 27.28 -30.25
CA ILE A 47 -2.33 26.84 -31.59
C ILE A 47 -3.44 27.20 -32.58
N GLY A 48 -3.12 28.01 -33.58
CA GLY A 48 -4.05 28.38 -34.65
C GLY A 48 -4.21 27.31 -35.72
N LYS A 49 -4.90 27.68 -36.79
CA LYS A 49 -5.13 26.83 -37.98
C LYS A 49 -3.82 26.27 -38.52
N GLY A 50 -3.82 25.00 -38.92
CA GLY A 50 -2.61 24.36 -39.44
C GLY A 50 -2.68 22.85 -39.36
N LYS A 51 -1.51 22.19 -39.32
CA LYS A 51 -1.38 20.74 -39.22
C LYS A 51 -0.55 20.37 -38.00
N VAL A 52 -1.03 19.41 -37.22
CA VAL A 52 -0.28 18.78 -36.11
C VAL A 52 0.17 17.40 -36.56
N VAL A 53 1.44 17.08 -36.31
CA VAL A 53 2.03 15.78 -36.60
C VAL A 53 2.73 15.28 -35.34
N THR A 54 2.41 14.07 -34.92
CA THR A 54 3.07 13.38 -33.81
C THR A 54 3.97 12.29 -34.38
N VAL A 55 5.27 12.35 -34.09
CA VAL A 55 6.28 11.43 -34.64
C VAL A 55 6.96 10.67 -33.51
N HIS A 56 7.04 9.36 -33.64
CA HIS A 56 7.92 8.52 -32.84
C HIS A 56 9.23 8.32 -33.59
N LEU A 57 10.35 8.64 -32.94
CA LEU A 57 11.70 8.38 -33.45
C LEU A 57 12.27 7.18 -32.69
N GLY A 58 12.43 6.06 -33.39
CA GLY A 58 13.06 4.85 -32.88
C GLY A 58 14.53 5.09 -32.54
N ALA A 59 15.08 4.26 -31.65
CA ALA A 59 16.48 4.34 -31.24
C ALA A 59 17.46 4.01 -32.39
N ASP A 60 16.99 3.29 -33.41
CA ASP A 60 17.64 3.01 -34.68
C ASP A 60 17.59 4.18 -35.67
N GLY A 61 16.81 5.23 -35.36
CA GLY A 61 16.61 6.41 -36.20
C GLY A 61 15.35 6.33 -37.08
N ASP A 62 14.59 5.24 -37.04
CA ASP A 62 13.37 5.10 -37.83
C ASP A 62 12.25 6.01 -37.31
N ALA A 63 11.59 6.73 -38.22
CA ALA A 63 10.53 7.67 -37.88
C ALA A 63 9.15 7.11 -38.26
N THR A 64 8.24 7.04 -37.29
CA THR A 64 6.85 6.63 -37.50
C THR A 64 5.92 7.78 -37.16
N ILE A 65 5.03 8.14 -38.09
CA ILE A 65 3.94 9.08 -37.81
C ILE A 65 2.89 8.35 -36.99
N VAL A 66 2.71 8.78 -35.74
CA VAL A 66 1.70 8.23 -34.82
C VAL A 66 0.33 8.81 -35.09
N ASP A 67 0.26 10.12 -35.35
CA ASP A 67 -0.97 10.85 -35.67
C ASP A 67 -0.64 12.06 -36.56
N GLN A 68 -1.55 12.37 -37.48
CA GLN A 68 -1.52 13.61 -38.25
C GLN A 68 -2.94 14.12 -38.40
N ARG A 69 -3.17 15.38 -38.03
CA ARG A 69 -4.47 16.04 -38.13
C ARG A 69 -4.39 17.48 -38.58
N ASP A 70 -5.40 17.90 -39.31
CA ASP A 70 -5.60 19.30 -39.69
C ASP A 70 -6.46 20.00 -38.64
N LEU A 71 -6.00 21.19 -38.22
CA LEU A 71 -6.68 22.07 -37.28
C LEU A 71 -7.37 23.19 -38.07
N SER A 72 -8.70 23.26 -37.97
CA SER A 72 -9.53 24.28 -38.61
C SER A 72 -9.75 25.52 -37.75
N ASP A 73 -9.51 25.43 -36.45
CA ASP A 73 -9.89 26.45 -35.49
C ASP A 73 -8.72 27.40 -35.22
N ASP A 74 -9.01 28.66 -34.89
CA ASP A 74 -7.98 29.68 -34.63
C ASP A 74 -7.33 29.54 -33.24
N ASN A 75 -7.89 28.70 -32.36
CA ASN A 75 -7.35 28.48 -31.01
C ASN A 75 -7.60 27.05 -30.55
N ASN A 76 -6.54 26.24 -30.52
CA ASN A 76 -6.54 24.85 -30.13
C ASN A 76 -5.55 24.60 -28.99
N ALA A 77 -5.83 23.56 -28.21
CA ALA A 77 -4.85 22.92 -27.34
C ALA A 77 -4.44 21.57 -27.94
N VAL A 78 -3.14 21.35 -28.05
CA VAL A 78 -2.56 20.06 -28.44
C VAL A 78 -1.97 19.42 -27.19
N VAL A 79 -2.33 18.16 -26.94
CA VAL A 79 -1.93 17.38 -25.77
C VAL A 79 -1.39 16.04 -26.23
N THR A 80 -0.24 15.63 -25.68
CA THR A 80 0.38 14.34 -25.99
C THR A 80 0.93 13.72 -24.72
N TYR A 81 0.70 12.42 -24.54
CA TYR A 81 1.19 11.65 -23.42
C TYR A 81 1.51 10.21 -23.86
N HIS A 82 2.12 9.44 -22.96
CA HIS A 82 2.37 8.01 -23.16
C HIS A 82 2.09 7.23 -21.87
N ASN A 83 1.99 5.90 -21.99
CA ASN A 83 1.88 4.98 -20.87
C ASN A 83 2.93 3.88 -21.04
N PRO A 84 3.88 3.73 -20.10
CA PRO A 84 4.77 2.57 -20.10
C PRO A 84 3.97 1.33 -19.65
N ILE A 85 4.09 0.22 -20.36
CA ILE A 85 3.36 -1.02 -20.06
C ILE A 85 4.26 -2.09 -19.43
N ASP A 86 5.58 -1.95 -19.52
CA ASP A 86 6.55 -2.94 -19.02
C ASP A 86 6.39 -3.27 -17.53
N ASN A 87 6.02 -2.28 -16.71
CA ASN A 87 5.83 -2.47 -15.26
C ASN A 87 4.41 -2.91 -14.87
N VAL A 88 3.50 -3.14 -15.84
CA VAL A 88 2.15 -3.62 -15.55
C VAL A 88 2.18 -5.06 -15.04
N THR A 89 3.13 -5.87 -15.49
CA THR A 89 3.37 -7.23 -14.96
C THR A 89 3.71 -7.21 -13.46
N ASP A 90 4.56 -6.27 -13.06
CA ASP A 90 4.90 -6.07 -11.64
C ASP A 90 3.70 -5.61 -10.82
N LEU A 91 2.90 -4.69 -11.38
CA LEU A 91 1.64 -4.25 -10.77
C LEU A 91 0.69 -5.42 -10.59
N ALA A 92 0.53 -6.26 -11.61
CA ALA A 92 -0.34 -7.44 -11.60
C ALA A 92 0.04 -8.40 -10.48
N HIS A 93 1.33 -8.75 -10.36
CA HIS A 93 1.80 -9.63 -9.28
C HIS A 93 1.55 -9.03 -7.90
N HIS A 94 1.84 -7.74 -7.70
CA HIS A 94 1.58 -7.05 -6.43
C HIS A 94 0.09 -7.06 -6.09
N PHE A 95 -0.76 -6.68 -7.06
CA PHE A 95 -2.21 -6.63 -6.90
C PHE A 95 -2.82 -7.99 -6.56
N PHE A 96 -2.55 -9.01 -7.38
CA PHE A 96 -3.15 -10.34 -7.19
C PHE A 96 -2.67 -11.02 -5.92
N ALA A 97 -1.39 -10.88 -5.57
CA ALA A 97 -0.88 -11.41 -4.32
C ALA A 97 -1.52 -10.77 -3.08
N ARG A 98 -1.93 -9.49 -3.17
CA ARG A 98 -2.67 -8.80 -2.10
C ARG A 98 -4.14 -9.19 -2.06
N CYS A 99 -4.77 -9.40 -3.23
CA CYS A 99 -6.17 -9.78 -3.32
C CYS A 99 -6.44 -11.24 -2.95
N LEU A 100 -5.59 -12.16 -3.40
CA LEU A 100 -5.83 -13.61 -3.36
C LEU A 100 -5.08 -14.31 -2.22
N VAL A 101 -4.84 -13.60 -1.13
CA VAL A 101 -4.27 -14.18 0.09
C VAL A 101 -5.27 -15.21 0.64
N ALA A 102 -4.81 -16.45 0.78
CA ALA A 102 -5.57 -17.48 1.48
C ALA A 102 -5.64 -17.16 2.98
N ASP A 103 -6.75 -17.49 3.64
CA ASP A 103 -6.90 -17.32 5.10
C ASP A 103 -5.69 -17.95 5.84
N GLY A 104 -4.89 -17.12 6.51
CA GLY A 104 -3.71 -17.55 7.28
C GLY A 104 -2.44 -17.86 6.47
N GLY A 105 -2.40 -17.58 5.16
CA GLY A 105 -1.23 -17.80 4.31
C GLY A 105 -0.27 -16.60 4.26
N GLU A 106 1.03 -16.87 4.33
CA GLU A 106 2.05 -15.91 3.86
C GLU A 106 2.10 -15.97 2.33
N GLY A 107 1.86 -14.83 1.66
CA GLY A 107 1.95 -14.77 0.20
C GLY A 107 3.39 -14.96 -0.26
N VAL A 108 3.66 -15.99 -1.06
CA VAL A 108 4.95 -16.21 -1.71
C VAL A 108 5.03 -15.34 -2.96
N VAL A 109 5.19 -14.03 -2.77
CA VAL A 109 5.70 -13.12 -3.80
C VAL A 109 6.70 -12.20 -3.11
N PRO A 110 7.94 -12.04 -3.62
CA PRO A 110 9.04 -11.33 -2.93
C PRO A 110 8.78 -9.83 -2.65
N TYR A 111 7.58 -9.33 -2.92
CA TYR A 111 7.21 -7.92 -2.93
C TYR A 111 6.04 -7.58 -2.00
N VAL A 112 5.38 -8.57 -1.38
CA VAL A 112 4.11 -8.34 -0.68
C VAL A 112 4.17 -8.75 0.78
N VAL A 113 3.97 -7.78 1.68
CA VAL A 113 3.63 -8.03 3.09
C VAL A 113 2.12 -7.86 3.22
N VAL A 114 1.39 -8.96 3.39
CA VAL A 114 -0.04 -8.91 3.73
C VAL A 114 -0.21 -9.28 5.20
N SER A 115 -1.10 -8.56 5.90
CA SER A 115 -1.50 -8.92 7.26
C SER A 115 -2.01 -10.37 7.31
N ARG A 116 -1.46 -11.16 8.26
CA ARG A 116 -1.74 -12.59 8.47
C ARG A 116 -3.21 -12.93 8.77
N THR A 117 -4.05 -11.93 9.06
CA THR A 117 -5.44 -12.11 9.50
C THR A 117 -6.47 -11.71 8.43
N ARG A 118 -6.03 -11.36 7.22
CA ARG A 118 -6.92 -10.81 6.18
C ARG A 118 -7.50 -11.92 5.29
N LYS A 119 -8.83 -11.91 5.16
CA LYS A 119 -9.56 -12.62 4.09
C LYS A 119 -9.30 -11.95 2.74
N GLY A 120 -9.02 -12.76 1.71
CA GLY A 120 -8.87 -12.28 0.35
C GLY A 120 -10.06 -11.44 -0.15
N VAL A 121 -9.84 -10.63 -1.18
CA VAL A 121 -10.85 -9.81 -1.85
C VAL A 121 -10.93 -10.17 -3.33
N VAL A 122 -12.09 -9.99 -3.96
CA VAL A 122 -12.25 -10.28 -5.40
C VAL A 122 -11.51 -9.22 -6.22
N PRO A 123 -10.52 -9.59 -7.06
CA PRO A 123 -9.79 -8.61 -7.88
C PRO A 123 -10.60 -8.23 -9.13
N TYR A 124 -10.59 -6.95 -9.48
CA TYR A 124 -11.16 -6.40 -10.71
C TYR A 124 -10.12 -5.54 -11.42
N VAL A 125 -10.05 -5.63 -12.76
CA VAL A 125 -9.29 -4.68 -13.57
C VAL A 125 -10.25 -3.67 -14.19
N VAL A 126 -9.93 -2.39 -14.08
CA VAL A 126 -10.79 -1.28 -14.51
C VAL A 126 -10.10 -0.49 -15.60
N THR A 127 -10.76 -0.37 -16.76
CA THR A 127 -10.27 0.48 -17.87
C THR A 127 -11.43 1.05 -18.68
N LYS A 128 -11.15 1.97 -19.59
CA LYS A 128 -12.07 2.37 -20.67
C LYS A 128 -11.67 1.76 -22.02
N LYS A 129 -11.07 0.56 -22.03
CA LYS A 129 -10.51 -0.08 -23.25
C LYS A 129 -11.50 -0.28 -24.42
N THR A 130 -12.80 -0.31 -24.14
CA THR A 130 -13.85 -0.37 -25.17
C THR A 130 -13.96 0.91 -25.99
N VAL A 131 -13.52 2.06 -25.45
CA VAL A 131 -13.48 3.36 -26.12
C VAL A 131 -12.03 3.77 -26.41
N PHE A 132 -11.17 3.75 -25.40
CA PHE A 132 -9.74 4.04 -25.51
C PHE A 132 -8.95 2.76 -25.81
N LYS A 133 -8.90 2.38 -27.09
CA LYS A 133 -8.31 1.10 -27.54
C LYS A 133 -6.86 0.90 -27.10
N TRP A 134 -6.09 1.97 -26.92
CA TRP A 134 -4.71 1.90 -26.42
C TRP A 134 -4.62 1.29 -25.00
N GLN A 135 -5.70 1.30 -24.21
CA GLN A 135 -5.74 0.69 -22.87
C GLN A 135 -5.92 -0.83 -22.88
N GLU A 136 -6.12 -1.47 -24.05
CA GLU A 136 -6.24 -2.93 -24.14
C GLU A 136 -4.98 -3.64 -23.64
N GLY A 137 -3.80 -3.09 -23.90
CA GLY A 137 -2.52 -3.67 -23.46
C GLY A 137 -2.42 -3.83 -21.94
N PHE A 138 -2.98 -2.89 -21.17
CA PHE A 138 -3.03 -3.01 -19.71
C PHE A 138 -3.90 -4.21 -19.27
N TRP A 139 -5.08 -4.36 -19.85
CA TRP A 139 -5.97 -5.49 -19.55
C TRP A 139 -5.33 -6.83 -19.92
N VAL A 140 -4.72 -6.91 -21.11
CA VAL A 140 -4.06 -8.13 -21.60
C VAL A 140 -2.92 -8.52 -20.65
N ALA A 141 -2.02 -7.60 -20.31
CA ALA A 141 -0.91 -7.90 -19.39
C ALA A 141 -1.40 -8.38 -18.00
N MET A 142 -2.41 -7.72 -17.44
CA MET A 142 -3.02 -8.15 -16.17
C MET A 142 -3.65 -9.55 -16.28
N LYS A 143 -4.35 -9.82 -17.38
CA LYS A 143 -5.03 -11.11 -17.62
C LYS A 143 -4.04 -12.25 -17.82
N GLU A 144 -2.98 -12.03 -18.58
CA GLU A 144 -1.92 -13.01 -18.82
C GLU A 144 -1.25 -13.43 -17.51
N VAL A 145 -0.89 -12.46 -16.65
CA VAL A 145 -0.32 -12.75 -15.32
C VAL A 145 -1.30 -13.52 -14.44
N PHE A 146 -2.57 -13.10 -14.42
CA PHE A 146 -3.61 -13.79 -13.65
C PHE A 146 -3.76 -15.25 -14.11
N ASP A 147 -3.91 -15.47 -15.42
CA ASP A 147 -4.13 -16.79 -15.99
C ASP A 147 -2.95 -17.73 -15.75
N ALA A 148 -1.72 -17.21 -15.85
CA ALA A 148 -0.50 -17.99 -15.68
C ALA A 148 -0.20 -18.35 -14.21
N HIS A 149 -0.54 -17.48 -13.27
CA HIS A 149 -0.02 -17.59 -11.89
C HIS A 149 -1.08 -17.63 -10.79
N TYR A 150 -2.29 -17.13 -11.03
CA TYR A 150 -3.28 -16.88 -9.98
C TYR A 150 -4.64 -17.53 -10.23
N LYS A 151 -4.92 -17.99 -11.45
CA LYS A 151 -6.21 -18.57 -11.83
C LYS A 151 -6.64 -19.75 -10.95
N ASP A 152 -5.70 -20.60 -10.61
CA ASP A 152 -5.96 -21.81 -9.82
C ASP A 152 -5.86 -21.56 -8.29
N ASN A 153 -5.69 -20.31 -7.87
CA ASN A 153 -5.65 -19.96 -6.45
C ASN A 153 -7.05 -20.15 -5.83
N PRO A 154 -7.18 -20.82 -4.67
CA PRO A 154 -8.45 -21.05 -3.98
C PRO A 154 -9.09 -19.77 -3.38
N GLY A 155 -8.51 -18.59 -3.64
CA GLY A 155 -9.03 -17.29 -3.24
C GLY A 155 -10.40 -16.95 -3.82
N PRO A 156 -10.93 -15.76 -3.52
CA PRO A 156 -12.32 -15.38 -3.82
C PRO A 156 -12.63 -15.14 -5.31
N SER A 157 -11.65 -15.29 -6.21
CA SER A 157 -11.89 -15.29 -7.65
C SER A 157 -12.42 -16.66 -8.09
N ALA A 158 -13.49 -16.71 -8.87
CA ALA A 158 -14.07 -17.94 -9.40
C ALA A 158 -13.26 -18.55 -10.58
N GLY A 159 -11.92 -18.51 -10.51
CA GLY A 159 -11.03 -18.95 -11.59
C GLY A 159 -11.05 -18.04 -12.83
N GLU A 160 -11.67 -16.87 -12.76
CA GLU A 160 -11.69 -15.87 -13.82
C GLU A 160 -11.35 -14.49 -13.25
N LEU A 161 -10.62 -13.70 -14.04
CA LEU A 161 -10.36 -12.31 -13.74
C LEU A 161 -11.49 -11.46 -14.34
N PRO A 162 -12.30 -10.77 -13.53
CA PRO A 162 -13.31 -9.85 -14.06
C PRO A 162 -12.70 -8.53 -14.52
N HIS A 163 -13.24 -8.01 -15.63
CA HIS A 163 -12.97 -6.65 -16.14
C HIS A 163 -14.20 -5.78 -15.95
N LEU A 164 -14.00 -4.50 -15.60
CA LEU A 164 -15.04 -3.48 -15.58
C LEU A 164 -14.64 -2.29 -16.45
N ILE A 165 -15.63 -1.74 -17.16
CA ILE A 165 -15.49 -0.38 -17.71
C ILE A 165 -15.52 0.64 -16.57
N SER A 166 -14.72 1.72 -16.64
CA SER A 166 -14.54 2.66 -15.51
C SER A 166 -15.83 3.31 -15.01
N ASP A 167 -16.79 3.57 -15.90
CA ASP A 167 -18.15 4.02 -15.59
C ASP A 167 -18.99 2.96 -14.86
N ALA A 168 -18.79 1.67 -15.12
CA ALA A 168 -19.41 0.63 -14.31
C ALA A 168 -18.72 0.51 -12.94
N ALA A 169 -17.39 0.69 -12.88
CA ALA A 169 -16.63 0.62 -11.64
C ALA A 169 -17.07 1.69 -10.63
N THR A 170 -17.19 2.96 -11.03
CA THR A 170 -17.74 4.04 -10.17
C THR A 170 -19.11 3.67 -9.61
N MET A 171 -19.99 3.09 -10.43
CA MET A 171 -21.30 2.65 -9.96
C MET A 171 -21.23 1.47 -8.98
N GLN A 172 -20.27 0.57 -9.12
CA GLN A 172 -20.11 -0.55 -8.18
C GLN A 172 -19.43 -0.13 -6.88
N ILE A 173 -18.53 0.85 -6.90
CA ILE A 173 -17.94 1.46 -5.70
C ILE A 173 -19.07 1.91 -4.76
N ILE A 174 -20.06 2.63 -5.28
CA ILE A 174 -21.18 3.14 -4.48
C ILE A 174 -22.15 2.01 -4.05
N ARG A 175 -22.36 0.98 -4.89
CA ARG A 175 -23.33 -0.09 -4.64
C ARG A 175 -22.82 -1.19 -3.72
N TRP A 176 -21.55 -1.58 -3.84
CA TRP A 176 -20.97 -2.71 -3.11
C TRP A 176 -20.40 -2.28 -1.75
N THR A 177 -21.22 -1.62 -0.92
CA THR A 177 -20.85 -1.20 0.44
C THR A 177 -20.53 -2.36 1.39
N GLY A 178 -20.84 -3.60 1.00
CA GLY A 178 -20.29 -4.80 1.64
C GLY A 178 -18.77 -4.87 1.61
N GLY A 179 -18.11 -4.15 0.69
CA GLY A 179 -16.66 -4.18 0.48
C GLY A 179 -16.16 -5.54 0.00
N GLY A 180 -14.88 -5.84 0.23
CA GLY A 180 -14.31 -7.14 -0.09
C GLY A 180 -13.97 -7.33 -1.57
N PHE A 181 -13.66 -6.23 -2.26
CA PHE A 181 -13.17 -6.21 -3.63
C PHE A 181 -11.85 -5.43 -3.72
N GLY A 182 -11.07 -5.71 -4.76
CA GLY A 182 -9.90 -4.93 -5.15
C GLY A 182 -10.07 -4.40 -6.57
N MET A 183 -9.56 -3.20 -6.86
CA MET A 183 -9.56 -2.65 -8.22
C MET A 183 -8.15 -2.23 -8.64
N ALA A 184 -7.77 -2.51 -9.89
CA ALA A 184 -6.55 -2.01 -10.50
C ALA A 184 -6.87 -1.16 -11.74
N ALA A 185 -6.31 0.04 -11.83
CA ALA A 185 -6.62 0.99 -12.91
C ALA A 185 -5.38 1.79 -13.35
N HIS A 186 -5.51 2.45 -14.51
CA HIS A 186 -4.52 3.42 -15.00
C HIS A 186 -4.38 4.60 -14.03
N ASN A 187 -3.31 5.37 -14.18
CA ASN A 187 -2.94 6.46 -13.28
C ASN A 187 -4.09 7.47 -13.04
N TYR A 188 -4.73 7.97 -14.09
CA TYR A 188 -5.82 8.94 -13.97
C TYR A 188 -7.11 8.35 -13.39
N ASP A 189 -7.60 7.24 -13.97
CA ASP A 189 -8.79 6.55 -13.46
C ASP A 189 -8.62 6.14 -11.99
N GLY A 190 -7.43 5.64 -11.62
CA GLY A 190 -7.13 5.25 -10.24
C GLY A 190 -7.11 6.41 -9.26
N ASP A 191 -6.78 7.63 -9.70
CA ASP A 191 -6.90 8.82 -8.85
C ASP A 191 -8.38 9.12 -8.56
N MET A 192 -9.19 9.23 -9.61
CA MET A 192 -10.60 9.60 -9.50
C MET A 192 -11.40 8.54 -8.72
N LEU A 193 -11.20 7.26 -9.04
CA LEU A 193 -11.94 6.16 -8.41
C LEU A 193 -11.54 5.98 -6.94
N THR A 194 -10.30 6.27 -6.56
CA THR A 194 -9.89 6.16 -5.14
C THR A 194 -10.44 7.30 -4.29
N ASP A 195 -10.62 8.49 -4.85
CA ASP A 195 -11.33 9.59 -4.19
C ASP A 195 -12.81 9.23 -3.96
N GLU A 196 -13.45 8.55 -4.92
CA GLU A 196 -14.80 8.01 -4.74
C GLU A 196 -14.86 6.93 -3.64
N VAL A 197 -13.92 5.98 -3.64
CA VAL A 197 -13.79 4.97 -2.56
C VAL A 197 -13.62 5.66 -1.21
N ALA A 198 -12.78 6.69 -1.12
CA ALA A 198 -12.58 7.47 0.09
C ALA A 198 -13.87 8.13 0.58
N GLN A 199 -14.61 8.75 -0.34
CA GLN A 199 -15.84 9.44 -0.01
C GLN A 199 -16.94 8.48 0.44
N VAL A 200 -17.06 7.31 -0.20
CA VAL A 200 -17.98 6.25 0.27
C VAL A 200 -17.51 5.76 1.64
N HIS A 201 -16.21 5.59 1.86
CA HIS A 201 -15.69 4.98 3.07
C HIS A 201 -15.69 5.88 4.30
N ARG A 202 -15.61 7.21 4.13
CA ARG A 202 -16.03 8.30 5.06
C ARG A 202 -15.34 9.61 4.68
N SER A 203 -14.03 9.59 4.53
CA SER A 203 -13.21 10.74 4.12
C SER A 203 -11.88 10.28 3.54
N PRO A 204 -11.15 11.15 2.80
CA PRO A 204 -9.78 10.89 2.35
C PRO A 204 -8.81 10.43 3.45
N GLY A 205 -9.04 10.81 4.71
CA GLY A 205 -8.23 10.36 5.85
C GLY A 205 -8.37 8.87 6.20
N PHE A 206 -9.35 8.18 5.62
CA PHE A 206 -9.62 6.76 5.83
C PHE A 206 -9.11 5.85 4.72
N ILE A 207 -8.31 6.38 3.79
CA ILE A 207 -7.63 5.61 2.77
C ILE A 207 -6.13 5.82 2.93
N ASN A 208 -5.33 4.75 2.87
CA ASN A 208 -3.86 4.89 2.83
C ASN A 208 -3.39 5.28 1.42
N SER A 209 -2.17 5.79 1.28
CA SER A 209 -1.54 5.97 -0.04
C SER A 209 -0.09 5.52 0.06
N VAL A 210 0.23 4.43 -0.62
CA VAL A 210 1.57 3.83 -0.57
C VAL A 210 2.08 3.62 -1.98
N LEU A 211 3.06 4.43 -2.39
CA LEU A 211 3.80 4.21 -3.62
C LEU A 211 4.72 2.99 -3.43
N ILE A 212 4.61 2.05 -4.34
CA ILE A 212 5.48 0.88 -4.45
C ILE A 212 6.35 1.05 -5.69
N GLY A 213 7.66 1.06 -5.49
CA GLY A 213 8.67 1.12 -6.53
C GLY A 213 9.74 0.05 -6.35
N LYS A 214 10.65 -0.04 -7.31
CA LYS A 214 11.79 -0.96 -7.29
C LYS A 214 13.08 -0.19 -7.50
N LYS A 215 14.07 -0.46 -6.65
CA LYS A 215 15.43 0.02 -6.89
C LYS A 215 15.94 -0.55 -8.21
N ALA A 216 16.56 0.29 -9.04
CA ALA A 216 17.23 -0.15 -10.24
C ALA A 216 18.53 -0.90 -9.87
N SER A 217 18.42 -2.14 -9.43
CA SER A 217 19.54 -3.08 -9.36
C SER A 217 19.40 -4.09 -10.49
N GLY A 218 20.51 -4.49 -11.10
CA GLY A 218 20.53 -5.44 -12.23
C GLY A 218 20.09 -6.87 -11.88
N ASP A 219 19.42 -7.05 -10.75
CA ASP A 219 18.85 -8.30 -10.27
C ASP A 219 17.31 -8.25 -10.40
N ALA A 220 16.72 -9.37 -10.82
CA ALA A 220 15.28 -9.48 -11.02
C ALA A 220 14.43 -9.38 -9.73
N ASN A 221 15.08 -9.25 -8.57
CA ASN A 221 14.48 -9.21 -7.22
C ASN A 221 14.73 -7.87 -6.50
N GLY A 222 15.00 -6.79 -7.23
CA GLY A 222 15.41 -5.49 -6.68
C GLY A 222 14.61 -5.05 -5.45
N GLU A 223 15.35 -4.51 -4.47
CA GLU A 223 14.82 -4.01 -3.19
C GLU A 223 13.62 -3.07 -3.41
N ILE A 224 12.50 -3.37 -2.73
CA ILE A 224 11.29 -2.55 -2.82
C ILE A 224 11.53 -1.20 -2.15
N ILE A 225 11.16 -0.14 -2.86
CA ILE A 225 11.08 1.21 -2.33
C ILE A 225 9.61 1.47 -2.02
N LYS A 226 9.27 1.74 -0.76
CA LYS A 226 7.94 2.22 -0.39
C LYS A 226 8.01 3.68 0.04
N GLU A 227 7.11 4.47 -0.51
CA GLU A 227 6.82 5.79 0.02
C GLU A 227 5.36 5.83 0.48
N TYR A 228 5.16 6.49 1.60
CA TYR A 228 3.88 6.59 2.25
C TYR A 228 3.51 8.06 2.28
N GLU A 229 2.33 8.39 1.74
CA GLU A 229 1.75 9.73 1.77
C GLU A 229 0.33 9.68 2.36
N ALA A 230 -0.17 10.83 2.81
CA ALA A 230 -1.59 10.95 3.11
C ALA A 230 -2.39 11.01 1.79
N SER A 231 -3.58 10.41 1.76
CA SER A 231 -4.43 10.38 0.55
C SER A 231 -5.21 11.67 0.31
N HIS A 232 -4.81 12.79 0.92
CA HIS A 232 -5.50 14.07 0.82
C HIS A 232 -4.53 15.21 0.48
N GLY A 233 -5.06 16.31 -0.04
CA GLY A 233 -4.30 17.53 -0.30
C GLY A 233 -3.89 18.26 0.98
N THR A 234 -3.34 19.47 0.81
CA THR A 234 -2.81 20.27 1.93
C THR A 234 -3.88 20.95 2.79
N VAL A 235 -5.17 20.74 2.49
CA VAL A 235 -6.31 21.28 3.26
C VAL A 235 -6.25 22.82 3.38
N ALA A 236 -6.14 23.47 2.22
CA ALA A 236 -5.85 24.90 2.10
C ALA A 236 -6.89 25.82 2.77
N ASP A 237 -8.14 25.38 2.82
CA ASP A 237 -9.23 26.05 3.52
C ASP A 237 -9.01 26.07 5.05
N MET A 238 -8.62 24.92 5.63
CA MET A 238 -8.27 24.84 7.05
C MET A 238 -6.97 25.59 7.36
N ASP A 239 -5.98 25.58 6.46
CA ASP A 239 -4.78 26.40 6.64
C ASP A 239 -5.10 27.91 6.64
N ALA A 240 -5.98 28.35 5.75
CA ALA A 240 -6.46 29.73 5.74
C ALA A 240 -7.21 30.09 7.04
N ALA A 241 -8.00 29.16 7.61
CA ALA A 241 -8.66 29.34 8.91
C ALA A 241 -7.64 29.46 10.05
N ARG A 242 -6.64 28.57 10.09
CA ARG A 242 -5.51 28.62 11.04
C ARG A 242 -4.78 29.95 10.99
N LEU A 243 -4.51 30.48 9.78
CA LEU A 243 -3.87 31.80 9.59
C LEU A 243 -4.71 32.97 10.11
N ARG A 244 -6.05 32.82 10.20
CA ARG A 244 -6.95 33.79 10.82
C ARG A 244 -7.10 33.61 12.34
N GLY A 245 -6.43 32.61 12.93
CA GLY A 245 -6.57 32.27 14.35
C GLY A 245 -7.88 31.54 14.68
N GLU A 246 -8.54 30.98 13.67
CA GLU A 246 -9.74 30.15 13.87
C GLU A 246 -9.33 28.72 14.24
N GLU A 247 -10.18 28.06 15.02
CA GLU A 247 -10.00 26.64 15.34
C GLU A 247 -10.13 25.76 14.09
N THR A 248 -9.27 24.76 13.98
CA THR A 248 -9.35 23.74 12.92
C THR A 248 -9.59 22.36 13.52
N SER A 249 -10.00 21.39 12.69
CA SER A 249 -10.20 20.01 13.11
C SER A 249 -9.83 19.06 11.98
N LEU A 250 -8.53 19.00 11.69
CA LEU A 250 -7.96 18.13 10.68
C LEU A 250 -7.67 16.76 11.26
N ASN A 251 -8.23 15.72 10.63
CA ASN A 251 -7.99 14.33 11.00
C ASN A 251 -6.58 13.86 10.58
N PRO A 252 -5.69 13.49 11.52
CA PRO A 252 -4.34 13.06 11.18
C PRO A 252 -4.23 11.54 10.94
N LEU A 253 -5.34 10.78 10.90
CA LEU A 253 -5.31 9.33 10.71
C LEU A 253 -4.64 8.91 9.39
N GLY A 254 -4.83 9.72 8.35
CA GLY A 254 -4.20 9.53 7.04
C GLY A 254 -2.69 9.74 7.06
N MET A 255 -2.08 10.13 8.20
CA MET A 255 -0.64 10.28 8.28
C MET A 255 0.06 8.93 8.08
N ALA A 256 0.66 8.83 6.91
CA ALA A 256 1.52 7.77 6.39
C ALA A 256 2.69 7.32 7.31
N LEU A 257 2.94 8.05 8.40
CA LEU A 257 4.10 7.91 9.26
C LEU A 257 4.28 6.50 9.81
N PHE A 258 3.20 5.85 10.25
CA PHE A 258 3.30 4.50 10.83
C PHE A 258 3.86 3.49 9.83
N GLY A 259 3.33 3.50 8.60
CA GLY A 259 3.78 2.58 7.56
C GLY A 259 5.22 2.84 7.13
N ALA A 260 5.63 4.11 7.06
CA ALA A 260 7.02 4.48 6.77
C ALA A 260 8.00 4.01 7.85
N MET A 261 7.63 4.16 9.14
CA MET A 261 8.44 3.67 10.25
C MET A 261 8.55 2.13 10.26
N ASP A 262 7.44 1.43 10.03
CA ASP A 262 7.41 -0.03 9.94
C ASP A 262 8.31 -0.52 8.79
N HIS A 263 8.19 0.10 7.61
CA HIS A 263 9.03 -0.25 6.47
C HIS A 263 10.51 0.05 6.74
N SER A 264 10.83 1.18 7.37
CA SER A 264 12.20 1.49 7.78
C SER A 264 12.76 0.48 8.77
N ALA A 265 11.93 -0.04 9.68
CA ALA A 265 12.30 -1.08 10.63
C ALA A 265 12.60 -2.41 9.93
N ASP A 266 11.82 -2.77 8.91
CA ASP A 266 12.06 -3.96 8.08
C ASP A 266 13.37 -3.84 7.30
N LEU A 267 13.61 -2.70 6.64
CA LEU A 267 14.86 -2.44 5.89
C LEU A 267 16.10 -2.46 6.80
N ALA A 268 15.95 -2.11 8.07
CA ALA A 268 17.03 -2.13 9.06
C ALA A 268 17.30 -3.53 9.65
N GLY A 269 16.76 -4.60 9.07
CA GLY A 269 16.98 -5.98 9.52
C GLY A 269 16.05 -6.44 10.65
N GLY A 270 14.93 -5.75 10.85
CA GLY A 270 13.93 -6.08 11.88
C GLY A 270 14.15 -5.33 13.19
N ARG A 271 13.46 -4.19 13.34
CA ARG A 271 13.42 -3.39 14.58
C ARG A 271 12.06 -3.51 15.25
N GLU A 272 11.89 -4.58 16.02
CA GLU A 272 10.61 -4.88 16.69
C GLU A 272 10.20 -3.80 17.70
N ASP A 273 11.16 -3.11 18.31
CA ASP A 273 10.87 -1.96 19.18
C ASP A 273 10.16 -0.81 18.46
N VAL A 274 10.53 -0.56 17.19
CA VAL A 274 9.87 0.45 16.36
C VAL A 274 8.47 -0.03 15.96
N LYS A 275 8.31 -1.30 15.60
CA LYS A 275 7.01 -1.90 15.23
C LYS A 275 6.03 -1.96 16.40
N ASP A 276 6.53 -2.27 17.60
CA ASP A 276 5.73 -2.28 18.82
C ASP A 276 5.25 -0.87 19.16
N PHE A 277 6.11 0.14 18.96
CA PHE A 277 5.75 1.54 19.13
C PHE A 277 4.66 1.98 18.14
N THR A 278 4.84 1.71 16.84
CA THR A 278 3.85 2.10 15.81
C THR A 278 2.52 1.35 16.00
N ALA A 279 2.55 0.07 16.38
CA ALA A 279 1.35 -0.71 16.69
C ALA A 279 0.61 -0.15 17.90
N SER A 280 1.33 0.20 18.97
CA SER A 280 0.77 0.82 20.16
C SER A 280 0.16 2.19 19.86
N LEU A 281 0.89 3.03 19.12
CA LEU A 281 0.42 4.36 18.72
C LEU A 281 -0.84 4.28 17.85
N ARG A 282 -0.87 3.37 16.86
CA ARG A 282 -2.05 3.11 16.04
C ARG A 282 -3.25 2.70 16.90
N LYS A 283 -3.04 1.81 17.87
CA LYS A 283 -4.08 1.36 18.80
C LYS A 283 -4.63 2.51 19.64
N ILE A 284 -3.77 3.39 20.14
CA ILE A 284 -4.16 4.57 20.91
C ILE A 284 -5.01 5.53 20.07
N VAL A 285 -4.56 5.86 18.85
CA VAL A 285 -5.30 6.73 17.92
C VAL A 285 -6.69 6.15 17.64
N HIS A 286 -6.76 4.87 17.30
CA HIS A 286 -8.01 4.16 17.05
C HIS A 286 -8.94 4.18 18.27
N LYS A 287 -8.39 3.91 19.46
CA LYS A 287 -9.14 3.94 20.72
C LYS A 287 -9.76 5.33 20.96
N CYS A 288 -8.99 6.41 20.77
CA CYS A 288 -9.52 7.78 20.94
C CYS A 288 -10.71 8.03 19.99
N MET A 289 -10.62 7.59 18.74
CA MET A 289 -11.70 7.74 17.76
C MET A 289 -12.96 6.97 18.15
N VAL A 290 -12.80 5.71 18.57
CA VAL A 290 -13.93 4.85 19.01
C VAL A 290 -14.60 5.38 20.28
N GLU A 291 -13.82 5.99 21.18
CA GLU A 291 -14.32 6.62 22.42
C GLU A 291 -14.97 8.01 22.17
N GLY A 292 -15.16 8.42 20.93
CA GLY A 292 -15.78 9.70 20.58
C GLY A 292 -14.87 10.92 20.79
N LYS A 293 -13.58 10.70 20.99
CA LYS A 293 -12.54 11.73 21.12
C LYS A 293 -11.77 11.91 19.81
N GLY A 294 -12.48 11.82 18.68
CA GLY A 294 -11.94 12.09 17.35
C GLY A 294 -12.12 13.56 16.93
N THR A 295 -11.64 13.88 15.74
CA THR A 295 -11.86 15.17 15.07
C THR A 295 -13.31 15.32 14.58
N ARG A 296 -13.70 16.53 14.16
CA ARG A 296 -15.09 16.90 13.82
C ARG A 296 -15.63 16.18 12.60
N ASP A 297 -14.78 15.75 11.67
CA ASP A 297 -15.15 14.86 10.55
C ASP A 297 -15.64 13.48 11.03
N LEU A 298 -15.20 13.06 12.22
CA LEU A 298 -15.61 11.80 12.84
C LEU A 298 -16.76 11.98 13.81
N CYS A 299 -16.63 12.94 14.72
CA CYS A 299 -17.51 13.06 15.87
C CYS A 299 -18.55 14.20 15.71
N GLY A 300 -18.63 14.82 14.54
CA GLY A 300 -19.51 15.96 14.30
C GLY A 300 -19.09 17.19 15.13
N PRO A 301 -20.03 18.10 15.46
CA PRO A 301 -19.71 19.33 16.20
C PRO A 301 -19.05 19.14 17.57
N SER A 302 -19.23 17.97 18.20
CA SER A 302 -18.58 17.62 19.47
C SER A 302 -17.14 17.11 19.33
N GLY A 303 -16.64 16.96 18.10
CA GLY A 303 -15.27 16.52 17.84
C GLY A 303 -14.23 17.54 18.29
N LEU A 304 -13.05 17.02 18.61
CA LEU A 304 -11.90 17.79 19.07
C LEU A 304 -11.32 18.66 17.94
N THR A 305 -10.71 19.77 18.30
CA THR A 305 -9.83 20.52 17.39
C THR A 305 -8.57 19.71 17.06
N THR A 306 -7.82 20.13 16.05
CA THR A 306 -6.57 19.48 15.63
C THR A 306 -5.60 19.33 16.81
N GLU A 307 -5.38 20.42 17.56
CA GLU A 307 -4.48 20.49 18.71
C GLU A 307 -4.99 19.62 19.87
N GLN A 308 -6.28 19.72 20.20
CA GLN A 308 -6.88 18.90 21.27
C GLN A 308 -6.80 17.40 20.98
N PHE A 309 -6.96 17.00 19.72
CA PHE A 309 -6.83 15.59 19.35
C PHE A 309 -5.39 15.09 19.52
N ILE A 310 -4.40 15.89 19.11
CA ILE A 310 -2.98 15.58 19.31
C ILE A 310 -2.65 15.46 20.80
N ASP A 311 -3.14 16.40 21.62
CA ASP A 311 -2.93 16.39 23.07
C ASP A 311 -3.58 15.17 23.75
N GLU A 312 -4.79 14.79 23.34
CA GLU A 312 -5.45 13.58 23.87
C GLU A 312 -4.64 12.33 23.53
N VAL A 313 -4.20 12.17 22.27
CA VAL A 313 -3.36 11.04 21.85
C VAL A 313 -2.05 11.02 22.65
N ALA A 314 -1.37 12.17 22.78
CA ALA A 314 -0.11 12.29 23.54
C ALA A 314 -0.28 11.91 25.02
N SER A 315 -1.37 12.35 25.65
CA SER A 315 -1.73 12.00 27.04
C SER A 315 -1.89 10.49 27.22
N GLN A 316 -2.50 9.80 26.26
CA GLN A 316 -2.67 8.34 26.29
C GLN A 316 -1.35 7.60 26.11
N ILE A 317 -0.46 8.07 25.23
CA ILE A 317 0.90 7.50 25.08
C ILE A 317 1.66 7.59 26.41
N GLY A 318 1.62 8.74 27.09
CA GLY A 318 2.30 8.92 28.38
C GLY A 318 1.80 7.95 29.45
N LYS A 319 0.49 7.66 29.47
CA LYS A 319 -0.12 6.69 30.38
C LYS A 319 0.34 5.27 30.07
N ASP A 320 0.34 4.86 28.80
CA ASP A 320 0.78 3.52 28.39
C ASP A 320 2.26 3.27 28.71
N VAL A 321 3.13 4.27 28.47
CA VAL A 321 4.55 4.20 28.84
C VAL A 321 4.70 4.09 30.36
N SER A 322 3.98 4.91 31.13
CA SER A 322 4.05 4.87 32.60
C SER A 322 3.56 3.51 33.16
N ALA A 323 2.51 2.94 32.56
CA ALA A 323 1.98 1.63 32.95
C ALA A 323 2.94 0.48 32.59
N ALA A 324 3.61 0.56 31.44
CA ALA A 324 4.65 -0.40 31.04
C ALA A 324 5.87 -0.35 31.98
N THR A 325 6.26 0.84 32.46
CA THR A 325 7.34 0.99 33.45
C THR A 325 6.94 0.59 34.87
N ALA A 326 5.64 0.55 35.18
CA ALA A 326 5.11 0.18 36.50
C ALA A 326 4.77 -1.32 36.63
N ALA A 327 4.81 -2.09 35.54
CA ALA A 327 4.60 -3.53 35.59
C ALA A 327 5.72 -4.22 36.38
N PRO A 328 5.41 -5.06 37.39
CA PRO A 328 6.45 -5.70 38.20
C PRO A 328 7.26 -6.66 37.33
N THR A 329 8.57 -6.39 37.21
CA THR A 329 9.53 -7.37 36.71
C THR A 329 9.37 -8.65 37.52
N LYS A 330 8.96 -9.75 36.88
CA LYS A 330 8.94 -11.07 37.53
C LYS A 330 10.30 -11.29 38.19
N PRO A 331 10.37 -11.60 39.49
CA PRO A 331 11.64 -11.90 40.11
C PRO A 331 12.21 -13.14 39.41
N VAL A 332 13.42 -13.01 38.88
CA VAL A 332 14.24 -14.17 38.53
C VAL A 332 14.40 -14.96 39.82
N ALA A 333 13.81 -16.16 39.87
CA ALA A 333 13.93 -17.02 41.04
C ALA A 333 15.42 -17.35 41.22
N ALA A 334 15.99 -16.84 42.31
CA ALA A 334 17.33 -17.21 42.75
C ALA A 334 17.35 -18.72 43.02
N GLU A 335 18.10 -19.44 42.20
CA GLU A 335 18.40 -20.85 42.38
C GLU A 335 19.13 -21.00 43.72
N LYS A 336 18.44 -21.58 44.72
CA LYS A 336 19.03 -21.90 46.01
C LYS A 336 19.99 -23.06 45.82
N ASP A 337 21.27 -22.72 45.79
CA ASP A 337 22.38 -23.63 45.98
C ASP A 337 22.15 -24.46 47.26
N ARG A 338 21.92 -25.76 47.07
CA ARG A 338 21.88 -26.78 48.13
C ARG A 338 22.78 -27.91 47.68
N GLY A 339 23.93 -28.07 48.33
CA GLY A 339 24.70 -29.29 48.14
C GLY A 339 26.11 -29.31 48.72
N GLU A 340 26.28 -29.09 50.03
CA GLU A 340 27.41 -29.71 50.74
C GLU A 340 26.95 -31.05 51.34
N GLY A 341 27.71 -32.13 51.08
CA GLY A 341 27.79 -33.26 52.03
C GLY A 341 27.51 -34.68 51.52
N ALA A 342 28.54 -35.27 50.90
CA ALA A 342 29.04 -36.63 51.17
C ALA A 342 28.31 -37.91 50.68
N LEU A 343 29.06 -38.62 49.80
CA LEU A 343 29.33 -40.07 49.75
C LEU A 343 28.18 -41.09 49.71
N ARG A 344 28.11 -41.86 48.60
CA ARG A 344 28.38 -43.33 48.57
C ARG A 344 28.27 -43.95 47.16
N THR A 345 29.42 -44.44 46.69
CA THR A 345 29.68 -45.73 45.99
C THR A 345 28.68 -46.35 44.99
N SER A 346 29.19 -46.55 43.76
CA SER A 346 29.30 -47.84 43.02
C SER A 346 28.52 -47.99 41.71
N THR A 347 29.32 -48.23 40.63
CA THR A 347 29.04 -49.05 39.41
C THR A 347 27.86 -48.63 38.50
N MET A 348 28.01 -48.45 37.19
CA MET A 348 28.40 -49.50 36.23
C MET A 348 28.66 -48.93 34.81
N ARG A 349 29.80 -49.35 34.23
CA ARG A 349 30.13 -49.64 32.81
C ARG A 349 29.65 -48.73 31.66
N LEU A 350 30.65 -48.06 31.08
CA LEU A 350 30.77 -47.66 29.67
C LEU A 350 31.03 -48.88 28.77
N SER A 351 30.46 -48.92 27.57
CA SER A 351 30.96 -49.75 26.44
C SER A 351 31.35 -48.83 25.28
N MET A 352 32.64 -48.86 24.97
CA MET A 352 33.27 -48.26 23.81
C MET A 352 32.80 -48.90 22.49
N ARG A 353 32.90 -48.16 21.39
CA ARG A 353 33.77 -48.54 20.26
C ARG A 353 34.08 -47.35 19.36
N SER A 354 35.39 -47.09 19.28
CA SER A 354 36.13 -46.33 18.27
C SER A 354 35.92 -46.95 16.87
N SER A 355 36.12 -46.25 15.76
CA SER A 355 37.47 -45.87 15.32
C SER A 355 37.45 -45.19 13.94
N THR A 356 38.18 -44.06 13.85
CA THR A 356 39.24 -43.71 12.86
C THR A 356 38.93 -43.70 11.36
N SER A 357 39.55 -42.89 10.49
CA SER A 357 40.36 -41.67 10.53
C SER A 357 40.81 -41.38 9.08
N SER A 358 41.41 -40.20 8.87
CA SER A 358 42.39 -39.85 7.81
C SER A 358 41.79 -39.31 6.50
N THR A 359 41.82 -37.99 6.25
CA THR A 359 42.91 -37.07 5.80
C THR A 359 43.26 -37.13 4.31
N ARG A 360 43.19 -35.96 3.65
CA ARG A 360 44.26 -35.28 2.87
C ARG A 360 43.69 -34.04 2.13
N THR A 361 44.13 -32.82 2.49
CA THR A 361 45.10 -31.92 1.78
C THR A 361 44.66 -31.57 0.34
N ALA A 362 44.48 -30.33 -0.16
CA ALA A 362 45.08 -28.99 0.00
C ALA A 362 45.61 -28.53 -1.39
N THR A 363 45.54 -27.21 -1.64
CA THR A 363 46.03 -26.41 -2.80
C THR A 363 45.23 -26.55 -4.11
N ALA A 364 44.96 -25.49 -4.90
CA ALA A 364 45.50 -24.13 -4.98
C ALA A 364 44.40 -23.09 -5.23
#